data_AF-A0A3N5P502-F1
#
_entry.id   AF-A0A3N5P502-F1
#
_cell.length_a   1.000
_cell.length_b   1.000
_cell.length_c   1.000
_cell.angle_alpha   90.00
_cell.angle_beta   90.00
_cell.angle_gamma   90.00
#
_symmetry.space_group_name_H-M   'P 1'
#
loop_
_entity.id
_entity.type
_entity.pdbx_description
1 polymer ?
#
loop_
_entity_poly.entity_id
_entity_poly.type
_entity_poly.pdbx_seq_one_letter_code
_entity_poly.pdbx_strand_id
1 'polypeptide(L)'
;MIVLHAGIVEEKFFLWGETPEEVDPQTIKRPRGKSHSRDDRSFPKPLCYNAGVEKLSAALREIPFDLKVSKNSIEPLVVWLPTVEGNPVPSSPLIAELPASIKAADLIPWKVNALRLPVDKAVEFLCRCLDRRTLGMGII
;
A
#
# COMPACT_ATOMS: atom_id res chain seq x y z
N MET A 1 -2.92 11.40 -2.07
CA MET A 1 -2.24 10.70 -3.17
C MET A 1 -2.05 9.23 -2.79
N ILE A 2 -1.89 8.36 -3.78
CA ILE A 2 -1.66 6.92 -3.64
C ILE A 2 -0.64 6.46 -4.69
N VAL A 3 0.27 5.59 -4.30
CA VAL A 3 1.13 4.83 -5.22
C VAL A 3 0.56 3.43 -5.33
N LEU A 4 0.18 3.01 -6.53
CA LEU A 4 -0.39 1.70 -6.79
C LEU A 4 0.73 0.68 -7.08
N HIS A 5 0.58 -0.49 -6.50
CA HIS A 5 1.46 -1.62 -6.72
C HIS A 5 0.66 -2.81 -7.19
N ALA A 6 1.25 -3.60 -8.07
CA ALA A 6 0.63 -4.81 -8.57
C ALA A 6 1.58 -6.00 -8.51
N GLY A 7 1.00 -7.19 -8.37
CA GLY A 7 1.72 -8.45 -8.34
C GLY A 7 0.83 -9.61 -8.74
N ILE A 8 1.45 -10.71 -9.16
CA ILE A 8 0.76 -11.96 -9.49
C ILE A 8 1.14 -13.02 -8.47
N VAL A 9 0.14 -13.61 -7.83
CA VAL A 9 0.31 -14.70 -6.86
C VAL A 9 -0.74 -15.75 -7.18
N GLU A 10 -0.32 -17.02 -7.35
CA GLU A 10 -1.23 -18.13 -7.73
C GLU A 10 -2.11 -17.79 -8.95
N GLU A 11 -1.50 -17.24 -10.01
CA GLU A 11 -2.20 -16.84 -11.25
C GLU A 11 -3.28 -15.74 -11.09
N LYS A 12 -3.35 -15.12 -9.91
CA LYS A 12 -4.28 -14.03 -9.62
C LYS A 12 -3.53 -12.71 -9.61
N PHE A 13 -4.10 -11.70 -10.25
CA PHE A 13 -3.56 -10.35 -10.24
C PHE A 13 -4.08 -9.58 -9.02
N PHE A 14 -3.16 -9.00 -8.27
CA PHE A 14 -3.43 -8.23 -7.08
C PHE A 14 -2.96 -6.80 -7.24
N LEU A 15 -3.77 -5.87 -6.77
CA LEU A 15 -3.47 -4.45 -6.72
C LEU A 15 -3.60 -3.95 -5.27
N TRP A 16 -2.56 -3.34 -4.73
CA TRP A 16 -2.61 -2.63 -3.45
C TRP A 16 -2.07 -1.22 -3.62
N GLY A 17 -2.08 -0.41 -2.56
CA GLY A 17 -1.50 0.91 -2.63
C GLY A 17 -0.83 1.35 -1.35
N GLU A 18 0.12 2.26 -1.52
CA GLU A 18 0.77 3.01 -0.46
C GLU A 18 0.22 4.44 -0.41
N THR A 19 -0.08 4.95 0.79
CA THR A 19 -0.43 6.36 1.01
C THR A 19 0.41 6.93 2.15
N PRO A 20 0.71 8.25 2.14
CA PRO A 20 1.35 8.88 3.28
C PRO A 20 0.60 8.59 4.58
N GLU A 21 1.34 8.42 5.67
CA GLU A 21 0.73 8.31 7.00
C GLU A 21 0.02 9.65 7.29
N GLU A 22 -1.29 9.59 7.54
CA GLU A 22 -2.03 10.78 7.95
C GLU A 22 -1.61 11.12 9.38
N VAL A 23 -0.78 12.16 9.52
CA VAL A 23 -0.50 12.76 10.82
C VAL A 23 -1.79 13.47 11.26
N ASP A 24 -2.58 12.82 12.11
CA ASP A 24 -3.69 13.49 12.79
C ASP A 24 -3.10 14.66 13.60
N PRO A 25 -3.46 15.93 13.32
CA PRO A 25 -2.96 17.09 14.05
C PRO A 25 -3.21 17.04 15.57
N GLN A 26 -4.14 16.20 16.05
CA GLN A 26 -4.36 15.99 17.48
C GLN A 26 -3.30 15.10 18.15
N THR A 27 -2.46 14.41 17.39
CA THR A 27 -1.36 13.57 17.89
C THR A 27 -0.02 14.31 18.03
N ILE A 28 0.00 15.62 17.74
CA ILE A 28 1.16 16.50 18.01
C ILE A 28 1.27 16.76 19.53
N LYS A 29 1.53 15.72 20.30
CA LYS A 29 2.00 15.81 21.69
C LYS A 29 3.24 14.94 21.86
N ARG A 30 4.37 15.45 21.36
CA ARG A 30 5.78 15.12 21.69
C ARG A 30 6.20 13.63 21.55
N PRO A 31 7.41 13.32 21.08
CA PRO A 31 7.90 11.94 21.08
C PRO A 31 8.25 11.55 22.52
N ARG A 32 7.29 11.00 23.26
CA ARG A 32 7.57 10.10 24.38
C ARG A 32 7.52 8.69 23.81
N GLY A 33 8.62 7.95 23.99
CA GLY A 33 8.86 6.62 23.43
C GLY A 33 7.58 5.80 23.29
N LYS A 34 7.30 5.36 22.06
CA LYS A 34 6.13 4.55 21.73
C LYS A 34 6.14 3.30 22.62
N SER A 35 5.30 3.35 23.64
CA SER A 35 4.92 2.21 24.45
C SER A 35 4.37 1.14 23.51
N HIS A 36 5.01 -0.03 23.50
CA HIS A 36 4.48 -1.24 22.90
C HIS A 36 3.13 -1.57 23.53
N SER A 37 2.05 -1.08 22.92
CA SER A 37 0.70 -1.45 23.30
C SER A 37 0.43 -2.89 22.88
N ARG A 38 0.71 -3.82 23.80
CA ARG A 38 0.00 -5.05 24.18
C ARG A 38 -0.95 -5.77 23.18
N ASP A 39 -0.67 -5.73 21.88
CA ASP A 39 -1.29 -6.59 20.87
C ASP A 39 -0.27 -7.05 19.81
N ASP A 40 0.92 -7.42 20.28
CA ASP A 40 2.09 -7.83 19.48
C ASP A 40 1.97 -9.25 18.91
N ARG A 41 0.75 -9.80 18.76
CA ARG A 41 0.53 -11.20 18.34
C ARG A 41 0.06 -11.36 16.90
N SER A 42 -0.28 -10.29 16.19
CA SER A 42 -0.67 -10.37 14.78
C SER A 42 0.55 -10.23 13.87
N PHE A 43 1.33 -11.30 13.76
CA PHE A 43 2.33 -11.42 12.69
C PHE A 43 1.66 -12.03 11.44
N PRO A 44 1.89 -11.50 10.23
CA PRO A 44 2.62 -10.26 9.92
C PRO A 44 1.88 -8.99 10.35
N LYS A 45 2.64 -7.97 10.77
CA LYS A 45 2.11 -6.67 11.19
C LYS A 45 1.54 -5.91 9.98
N PRO A 46 0.47 -5.11 10.16
CA PRO A 46 -0.01 -4.22 9.10
C PRO A 46 1.09 -3.23 8.66
N LEU A 47 1.22 -3.03 7.34
CA LEU A 47 2.09 -2.00 6.78
C LEU A 47 1.55 -0.61 7.14
N CYS A 48 2.38 0.25 7.74
CA CYS A 48 1.97 1.61 8.13
C CYS A 48 1.54 2.49 6.95
N TYR A 49 2.07 2.23 5.75
CA TYR A 49 1.71 2.94 4.52
C TYR A 49 0.56 2.29 3.75
N ASN A 50 0.00 1.17 4.21
CA ASN A 50 -1.12 0.52 3.54
C ASN A 50 -2.28 1.49 3.34
N ALA A 51 -2.69 1.71 2.10
CA ALA A 51 -3.82 2.57 1.76
C ALA A 51 -5.13 2.11 2.43
N GLY A 52 -5.25 0.81 2.71
CA GLY A 52 -6.47 0.23 3.25
C GLY A 52 -7.59 0.17 2.20
N VAL A 53 -8.71 -0.41 2.60
CA VAL A 53 -9.85 -0.71 1.71
C VAL A 53 -10.47 0.58 1.16
N GLU A 54 -10.63 1.59 2.00
CA GLU A 54 -11.33 2.84 1.72
C GLU A 54 -10.59 3.68 0.69
N LYS A 55 -9.30 3.98 0.92
CA LYS A 55 -8.51 4.84 0.04
C LYS A 55 -8.22 4.14 -1.29
N LEU A 56 -7.94 2.84 -1.28
CA LEU A 56 -7.77 2.05 -2.50
C LEU A 56 -9.06 2.07 -3.34
N SER A 57 -10.22 1.83 -2.72
CA SER A 57 -11.51 1.87 -3.42
C SER A 57 -11.84 3.26 -3.95
N ALA A 58 -11.52 4.32 -3.19
CA ALA A 58 -11.76 5.69 -3.62
C ALA A 58 -10.91 6.05 -4.84
N ALA A 59 -9.61 5.77 -4.80
CA ALA A 59 -8.70 6.01 -5.93
C ALA A 59 -9.14 5.27 -7.19
N LEU A 60 -9.55 4.00 -7.06
CA LEU A 60 -10.00 3.21 -8.21
C LEU A 60 -11.29 3.72 -8.86
N ARG A 61 -12.17 4.40 -8.11
CA ARG A 61 -13.38 5.02 -8.68
C ARG A 61 -13.07 6.29 -9.49
N GLU A 62 -11.95 6.95 -9.20
CA GLU A 62 -11.54 8.16 -9.93
C GLU A 62 -10.91 7.82 -11.28
N ILE A 63 -10.42 6.59 -11.45
CA ILE A 63 -9.93 6.10 -12.74
C ILE A 63 -11.16 5.83 -13.61
N PRO A 64 -11.27 6.39 -14.84
CA PRO A 64 -12.39 6.16 -15.75
C PRO A 64 -12.34 4.73 -16.34
N PHE A 65 -12.54 3.75 -15.48
CA PHE A 65 -12.38 2.33 -15.71
C PHE A 65 -13.64 1.64 -15.20
N ASP A 66 -14.26 0.79 -16.03
CA ASP A 66 -15.47 0.06 -15.65
C ASP A 66 -15.09 -1.12 -14.74
N LEU A 67 -14.71 -0.77 -13.52
CA LEU A 67 -14.33 -1.67 -12.45
C LEU A 67 -15.32 -1.51 -11.32
N LYS A 68 -16.26 -2.45 -11.24
CA LYS A 68 -17.10 -2.61 -10.06
C LYS A 68 -16.26 -3.20 -8.93
N VAL A 69 -15.53 -2.34 -8.22
CA VAL A 69 -14.80 -2.74 -7.01
C VAL A 69 -15.82 -3.08 -5.94
N SER A 70 -15.99 -4.38 -5.69
CA SER A 70 -16.69 -4.84 -4.51
C SER A 70 -15.73 -4.77 -3.33
N LYS A 71 -16.19 -4.34 -2.15
CA LYS A 71 -15.37 -4.48 -0.94
C LYS A 71 -14.99 -5.95 -0.67
N ASN A 72 -15.80 -6.89 -1.16
CA ASN A 72 -15.56 -8.33 -1.01
C ASN A 72 -14.43 -8.87 -1.90
N SER A 73 -13.94 -8.11 -2.88
CA SER A 73 -12.78 -8.49 -3.70
C SER A 73 -11.45 -7.96 -3.13
N ILE A 74 -11.49 -7.26 -1.99
CA ILE A 74 -10.31 -6.80 -1.28
C ILE A 74 -9.99 -7.78 -0.16
N GLU A 75 -8.81 -8.38 -0.22
CA GLU A 75 -8.35 -9.40 0.73
C GLU A 75 -6.98 -9.04 1.31
N PRO A 76 -6.66 -9.52 2.53
CA PRO A 76 -5.34 -9.31 3.11
C PRO A 76 -4.29 -10.11 2.32
N LEU A 77 -3.21 -9.44 1.91
CA LEU A 77 -2.03 -10.04 1.30
C LEU A 77 -0.80 -9.78 2.18
N VAL A 78 0.23 -10.61 2.02
CA VAL A 78 1.55 -10.38 2.62
C VAL A 78 2.50 -9.90 1.54
N VAL A 79 3.13 -8.76 1.77
CA VAL A 79 4.24 -8.23 0.96
C VAL A 79 5.52 -8.28 1.78
N TRP A 80 6.63 -8.61 1.13
CA TRP A 80 7.94 -8.63 1.76
C TRP A 80 8.66 -7.34 1.41
N LEU A 81 8.98 -6.53 2.41
CA LEU A 81 9.57 -5.21 2.20
C LEU A 81 10.89 -5.06 2.95
N PRO A 82 11.87 -4.33 2.37
CA PRO A 82 13.04 -3.89 3.10
C PRO A 82 12.60 -3.12 4.35
N THR A 83 13.19 -3.46 5.49
CA THR A 83 12.81 -2.93 6.79
C THR A 83 14.06 -2.54 7.56
N VAL A 84 14.13 -1.27 7.97
CA VAL A 84 15.26 -0.72 8.73
C VAL A 84 14.76 -0.37 10.13
N GLU A 85 15.41 -0.93 11.15
CA GLU A 85 15.06 -0.72 12.56
C GLU A 85 13.56 -0.99 12.86
N GLY A 86 12.99 -2.01 12.21
CA GLY A 86 11.59 -2.40 12.36
C GLY A 86 10.57 -1.52 11.61
N ASN A 87 11.02 -0.53 10.84
CA ASN A 87 10.17 0.31 10.01
C ASN A 87 10.30 -0.07 8.53
N PRO A 88 9.18 -0.33 7.82
CA PRO A 88 9.23 -0.66 6.40
C PRO A 88 9.73 0.56 5.63
N VAL A 89 10.58 0.33 4.64
CA VAL A 89 11.05 1.39 3.74
C VAL A 89 9.92 1.71 2.75
N PRO A 90 9.48 2.97 2.62
CA PRO A 90 8.44 3.33 1.66
C PRO A 90 8.95 3.14 0.23
N SER A 91 8.05 2.85 -0.70
CA SER A 91 8.40 2.68 -2.11
C SER A 91 8.89 3.96 -2.80
N SER A 92 8.54 5.13 -2.25
CA SER A 92 8.77 6.44 -2.84
C SER A 92 8.87 7.53 -1.77
N PRO A 93 9.70 8.58 -1.96
CA PRO A 93 9.75 9.73 -1.06
C PRO A 93 8.43 10.53 -1.03
N LEU A 94 7.50 10.23 -1.94
CA LEU A 94 6.15 10.79 -1.92
C LEU A 94 5.26 10.19 -0.81
N ILE A 95 5.63 9.03 -0.27
CA ILE A 95 4.90 8.33 0.80
C ILE A 95 5.45 8.72 2.17
N ALA A 96 6.77 8.60 2.36
CA ALA A 96 7.48 9.00 3.57
C ALA A 96 8.96 9.23 3.27
N GLU A 97 9.69 9.82 4.21
CA GLU A 97 11.13 10.02 4.10
C GLU A 97 11.85 8.66 3.95
N LEU A 98 12.78 8.59 3.00
CA LEU A 98 13.61 7.40 2.80
C LEU A 98 14.74 7.37 3.84
N PRO A 99 15.08 6.20 4.40
CA PRO A 99 16.23 6.10 5.27
C PRO A 99 17.52 6.45 4.50
N ALA A 100 18.48 7.06 5.20
CA ALA A 100 19.76 7.45 4.61
C ALA A 100 20.55 6.27 4.01
N SER A 101 20.28 5.05 4.46
CA SER A 101 20.88 3.82 3.94
C SER A 101 19.92 2.64 4.09
N ILE A 102 19.84 1.81 3.05
CA ILE A 102 19.10 0.53 3.04
C ILE A 102 20.04 -0.69 3.14
N LYS A 103 21.35 -0.48 3.34
CA LYS A 103 22.35 -1.58 3.32
C LYS A 103 22.15 -2.61 4.43
N ALA A 104 21.58 -2.21 5.57
CA ALA A 104 21.30 -3.07 6.71
C ALA A 104 19.80 -3.41 6.81
N ALA A 105 19.05 -3.27 5.72
CA ALA A 105 17.62 -3.59 5.73
C ALA A 105 17.42 -5.11 5.74
N ASP A 106 16.56 -5.58 6.64
CA ASP A 106 16.07 -6.95 6.64
C ASP A 106 14.80 -7.05 5.78
N LEU A 107 14.57 -8.19 5.17
CA LEU A 107 13.33 -8.45 4.45
C LEU A 107 12.29 -9.02 5.44
N ILE A 108 11.26 -8.23 5.75
CA ILE A 108 10.23 -8.59 6.74
C ILE A 108 8.86 -8.63 6.06
N PRO A 109 7.98 -9.59 6.42
CA PRO A 109 6.63 -9.64 5.88
C PRO A 109 5.73 -8.58 6.53
N TRP A 110 4.93 -7.93 5.70
CA TRP A 110 3.96 -6.91 6.09
C TRP A 110 2.60 -7.21 5.48
N LYS A 111 1.54 -6.96 6.23
CA LYS A 111 0.15 -7.18 5.79
C LYS A 111 -0.40 -5.93 5.10
N VAL A 112 -0.98 -6.11 3.92
CA VAL A 112 -1.65 -5.05 3.12
C VAL A 112 -3.05 -5.49 2.72
N ASN A 113 -3.88 -4.54 2.31
CA ASN A 113 -5.15 -4.83 1.65
C ASN A 113 -4.98 -4.76 0.14
N ALA A 114 -5.23 -5.87 -0.55
CA ALA A 114 -5.09 -5.95 -1.99
C ALA A 114 -6.44 -6.27 -2.65
N LEU A 115 -6.76 -5.54 -3.70
CA LEU A 115 -7.84 -5.86 -4.62
C LEU A 115 -7.39 -6.97 -5.58
N ARG A 116 -8.12 -8.08 -5.59
CA ARG A 116 -7.96 -9.09 -6.63
C ARG A 116 -8.69 -8.64 -7.89
N LEU A 117 -7.96 -8.55 -9.01
CA LEU A 117 -8.52 -8.27 -10.33
C LEU A 117 -8.68 -9.55 -11.15
N PRO A 118 -9.85 -9.77 -11.78
CA PRO A 118 -9.98 -10.72 -12.89
C PRO A 118 -8.98 -10.41 -14.02
N VAL A 119 -8.55 -11.44 -14.76
CA VAL A 119 -7.48 -11.31 -15.78
C VAL A 119 -7.83 -10.29 -16.87
N ASP A 120 -9.07 -10.32 -17.36
CA ASP A 120 -9.59 -9.35 -18.34
C ASP A 120 -9.47 -7.90 -17.82
N LYS A 121 -9.80 -7.69 -16.55
CA LYS A 121 -9.69 -6.39 -15.88
C LYS A 121 -8.24 -6.00 -15.57
N ALA A 122 -7.38 -6.97 -15.26
CA ALA A 122 -5.95 -6.71 -15.09
C ALA A 122 -5.31 -6.23 -16.39
N VAL A 123 -5.61 -6.88 -17.53
CA VAL A 123 -5.12 -6.45 -18.84
C VAL A 123 -5.64 -5.06 -19.19
N GLU A 124 -6.94 -4.80 -19.00
CA GLU A 124 -7.51 -3.47 -19.25
C GLU A 124 -6.83 -2.41 -18.39
N PHE A 125 -6.62 -2.68 -17.09
CA PHE A 125 -5.92 -1.79 -16.17
C PHE A 125 -4.48 -1.50 -16.63
N LEU A 126 -3.69 -2.54 -16.95
CA LEU A 126 -2.31 -2.39 -17.41
C LEU A 126 -2.22 -1.59 -18.71
N CYS A 127 -3.14 -1.81 -19.65
CA CYS A 127 -3.22 -1.04 -20.89
C CYS A 127 -3.45 0.46 -20.64
N ARG A 128 -4.15 0.83 -19.57
CA ARG A 128 -4.32 2.25 -19.18
C ARG A 128 -3.06 2.85 -18.57
N CYS A 129 -2.21 2.03 -17.95
CA CYS A 129 -0.92 2.48 -17.41
C CYS A 129 0.13 2.74 -18.50
N LEU A 130 -0.04 2.17 -19.70
CA LEU A 130 0.91 2.35 -20.80
C LEU A 130 1.16 3.84 -21.09
N ASP A 131 2.44 4.20 -21.15
CA ASP A 131 2.93 5.57 -21.39
C ASP A 131 2.40 6.64 -20.41
N ARG A 132 1.90 6.23 -19.23
CA ARG A 132 1.42 7.13 -18.19
C ARG A 132 2.22 6.97 -16.91
N ARG A 133 2.56 8.11 -16.31
CA ARG A 133 3.11 8.17 -14.94
C ARG A 133 2.03 8.27 -13.87
N THR A 134 0.81 8.63 -14.27
CA THR A 134 -0.32 8.84 -13.36
C THR A 134 -1.62 8.40 -14.05
N LEU A 135 -2.48 7.71 -13.32
CA LEU A 135 -3.81 7.27 -13.79
C LEU A 135 -4.93 8.27 -13.47
N GLY A 136 -4.66 9.21 -12.57
CA GLY A 136 -5.57 10.25 -12.11
C GLY A 136 -4.83 11.25 -11.23
N MET A 137 -5.54 12.22 -10.66
CA MET A 137 -4.92 13.22 -9.80
C MET A 137 -4.38 12.57 -8.53
N GLY A 138 -3.05 12.52 -8.39
CA GLY A 138 -2.40 11.90 -7.24
C GLY A 138 -2.55 10.37 -7.18
N ILE A 139 -2.85 9.71 -8.30
CA ILE A 139 -2.82 8.26 -8.46
C ILE A 139 -1.64 7.92 -9.37
N ILE A 140 -0.62 7.30 -8.78
CA ILE A 140 0.63 6.93 -9.44
C ILE A 140 0.60 5.43 -9.70
#